data_AF-A0A6C2YL54-F1
#
_entry.id   AF-A0A6C2YL54-F1
#
_cell.length_a   1.000
_cell.length_b   1.000
_cell.length_c   1.000
_cell.angle_alpha   90.00
_cell.angle_beta   90.00
_cell.angle_gamma   90.00
#
_symmetry.space_group_name_H-M   'P 1'
#
loop_
_entity.id
_entity.type
_entity.pdbx_description
1 polymer ?
#
loop_
_entity_poly.entity_id
_entity_poly.type
_entity_poly.pdbx_seq_one_letter_code
_entity_poly.pdbx_strand_id
1 'polypeptide(L)'
;MRLLMILTLTLGLVGMARAQDEPRTLPTTRFGVSLLKENYPQSNPKEALESVLRAIDRNRLEYLVAHLIDPDFVDQQLKTVATAYPTELRTATLKAPIEIQRLIASDATESDNLVELVAIFPDLATPAKKVALAYNPAVKDARLVLDRLRALLFEKIIADVKRKLVDDPESLKTLRRIARDGEVKTSGAKASLVDPLNPSNVVYLKLIDNRWQMENRRDQTAGDAAPAPKAAPANAPPAQDQ
;
A
#
# COMPACT_ATOMS: atom_id res chain seq x y z
N MET A 1 59.34 17.10 24.96
CA MET A 1 58.82 15.93 24.23
C MET A 1 57.42 15.51 24.70
N ARG A 2 56.43 16.42 24.70
CA ARG A 2 55.01 16.10 24.96
C ARG A 2 54.13 17.19 24.33
N LEU A 3 54.11 17.27 23.00
CA LEU A 3 53.26 18.21 22.28
C LEU A 3 53.06 17.76 20.83
N LEU A 4 52.50 16.57 20.60
CA LEU A 4 52.10 16.16 19.24
C LEU A 4 51.17 14.94 19.25
N MET A 5 49.90 15.08 19.64
CA MET A 5 48.85 14.06 19.42
C MET A 5 47.43 14.64 19.62
N ILE A 6 47.07 15.73 18.94
CA ILE A 6 45.66 16.19 18.85
C ILE A 6 45.43 16.82 17.48
N LEU A 7 45.36 16.04 16.39
CA LEU A 7 44.84 16.55 15.12
C LEU A 7 44.49 15.44 14.09
N THR A 8 43.57 14.53 14.40
CA THR A 8 43.03 13.59 13.38
C THR A 8 41.68 13.00 13.82
N LEU A 9 40.67 13.85 14.07
CA LEU A 9 39.30 13.33 14.29
C LEU A 9 38.20 14.35 13.91
N THR A 10 38.25 14.89 12.69
CA THR A 10 37.22 15.84 12.22
C THR A 10 37.06 15.81 10.70
N LEU A 11 36.87 14.64 10.08
CA LEU A 11 36.46 14.58 8.67
C LEU A 11 35.79 13.24 8.34
N GLY A 12 34.46 13.19 8.33
CA GLY A 12 33.74 11.98 7.92
C GLY A 12 32.24 11.90 8.23
N LEU A 13 31.51 13.02 8.32
CA LEU A 13 30.06 13.02 8.58
C LEU A 13 29.25 13.78 7.51
N VAL A 14 29.58 13.61 6.24
CA VAL A 14 28.82 14.16 5.11
C VAL A 14 28.34 12.98 4.25
N GLY A 15 27.06 12.65 4.27
CA GLY A 15 26.51 11.67 3.31
C GLY A 15 25.23 10.93 3.66
N MET A 16 24.62 11.12 4.83
CA MET A 16 23.36 10.43 5.20
C MET A 16 22.18 11.40 5.31
N ALA A 17 22.07 12.36 4.39
CA ALA A 17 20.77 12.98 4.09
C ALA A 17 19.96 11.99 3.24
N ARG A 18 19.59 10.85 3.84
CA ARG A 18 18.51 10.01 3.31
C ARG A 18 17.30 10.92 3.23
N ALA A 19 16.75 11.10 2.04
CA ALA A 19 15.50 11.80 1.80
C ALA A 19 14.53 11.44 2.93
N GLN A 20 14.33 12.37 3.86
CA GLN A 20 13.24 12.25 4.81
C GLN A 20 12.00 12.42 3.96
N ASP A 21 11.36 11.29 3.63
CA ASP A 21 10.08 11.29 2.93
C ASP A 21 9.22 12.35 3.61
N GLU A 22 8.85 13.39 2.85
CA GLU A 22 8.02 14.47 3.37
C GLU A 22 6.77 13.84 4.02
N PRO A 23 6.25 14.41 5.11
CA PRO A 23 5.06 13.87 5.77
C PRO A 23 3.92 13.74 4.77
N ARG A 24 3.67 12.51 4.29
CA ARG A 24 2.59 12.25 3.35
C ARG A 24 1.27 12.39 4.11
N THR A 25 0.52 13.44 3.80
CA THR A 25 -0.87 13.56 4.23
C THR A 25 -1.72 12.68 3.33
N LEU A 26 -2.49 11.79 3.93
CA LEU A 26 -3.35 10.89 3.17
C LEU A 26 -4.69 11.59 2.90
N PRO A 27 -5.25 11.47 1.68
CA PRO A 27 -6.49 12.14 1.35
C PRO A 27 -7.65 11.62 2.22
N THR A 28 -8.55 12.53 2.60
CA THR A 28 -9.76 12.24 3.40
C THR A 28 -10.75 11.32 2.67
N THR A 29 -10.64 11.26 1.34
CA THR A 29 -11.45 10.40 0.46
C THR A 29 -10.52 9.65 -0.50
N ARG A 30 -10.61 8.31 -0.53
CA ARG A 30 -9.92 7.46 -1.52
C ARG A 30 -10.93 6.59 -2.23
N PHE A 31 -10.85 6.54 -3.56
CA PHE A 31 -11.75 5.73 -4.39
C PHE A 31 -13.25 6.02 -4.13
N GLY A 32 -13.59 7.27 -3.81
CA GLY A 32 -14.96 7.67 -3.44
C GLY A 32 -15.38 7.28 -2.02
N VAL A 33 -14.53 6.59 -1.26
CA VAL A 33 -14.81 6.18 0.12
C VAL A 33 -14.30 7.24 1.10
N SER A 34 -15.19 7.79 1.92
CA SER A 34 -14.84 8.78 2.95
C SER A 34 -14.23 8.13 4.19
N LEU A 35 -13.28 8.82 4.82
CA LEU A 35 -12.67 8.39 6.08
C LEU A 35 -13.68 8.45 7.24
N LEU A 36 -13.79 7.36 8.01
CA LEU A 36 -14.76 7.22 9.11
C LEU A 36 -14.04 6.91 10.43
N LYS A 37 -13.19 7.85 10.87
CA LYS A 37 -12.28 7.69 12.02
C LYS A 37 -13.00 7.31 13.32
N GLU A 38 -14.20 7.81 13.55
CA GLU A 38 -15.00 7.50 14.74
C GLU A 38 -15.45 6.03 14.78
N ASN A 39 -15.81 5.48 13.62
CA ASN A 39 -16.28 4.10 13.50
C ASN A 39 -15.12 3.10 13.38
N TYR A 40 -13.95 3.55 12.96
CA TYR A 40 -12.77 2.74 12.67
C TYR A 40 -11.52 3.44 13.22
N PRO A 41 -11.31 3.41 14.54
CA PRO A 41 -10.16 4.03 15.16
C PRO A 41 -8.86 3.33 14.72
N GLN A 42 -7.82 4.13 14.50
CA GLN A 42 -6.51 3.68 14.03
C GLN A 42 -5.39 4.33 14.86
N SER A 43 -5.67 4.69 16.11
CA SER A 43 -4.72 5.45 16.94
C SER A 43 -3.55 4.61 17.43
N ASN A 44 -3.79 3.30 17.62
CA ASN A 44 -2.79 2.31 17.98
C ASN A 44 -2.94 1.02 17.14
N PRO A 45 -1.92 0.13 17.12
CA PRO A 45 -1.95 -1.06 16.28
C PRO A 45 -3.13 -2.00 16.57
N LYS A 46 -3.54 -2.11 17.85
CA LYS A 46 -4.62 -3.00 18.28
C LYS A 46 -5.98 -2.48 17.78
N GLU A 47 -6.26 -1.20 17.98
CA GLU A 47 -7.46 -0.54 17.45
C GLU A 47 -7.57 -0.63 15.92
N ALA A 48 -6.44 -0.49 15.21
CA ALA A 48 -6.44 -0.63 13.76
C ALA A 48 -6.79 -2.05 13.30
N LEU A 49 -6.26 -3.08 13.98
CA LEU A 49 -6.64 -4.47 13.68
C LEU A 49 -8.11 -4.76 14.03
N GLU A 50 -8.63 -4.22 15.13
CA GLU A 50 -10.05 -4.30 15.46
C GLU A 50 -10.92 -3.58 14.43
N SER A 51 -10.46 -2.44 13.90
CA SER A 51 -11.13 -1.74 12.81
C SER A 51 -11.16 -2.57 11.52
N VAL A 52 -10.10 -3.32 11.22
CA VAL A 52 -10.07 -4.28 10.10
C VAL A 52 -11.14 -5.35 10.29
N LEU A 53 -11.20 -5.98 11.47
CA LEU A 53 -12.21 -6.99 11.78
C LEU A 53 -13.63 -6.41 11.69
N ARG A 54 -13.86 -5.22 12.23
CA ARG A 54 -15.15 -4.52 12.17
C ARG A 54 -15.57 -4.20 10.74
N ALA A 55 -14.62 -3.86 9.86
CA ALA A 55 -14.91 -3.60 8.45
C ALA A 55 -15.31 -4.90 7.74
N ILE A 56 -14.62 -6.01 8.03
CA ILE A 56 -14.96 -7.34 7.52
C ILE A 56 -16.34 -7.78 8.01
N ASP A 57 -16.60 -7.72 9.31
CA ASP A 57 -17.87 -8.17 9.91
C ASP A 57 -19.07 -7.38 9.38
N ARG A 58 -18.87 -6.09 9.05
CA ARG A 58 -19.90 -5.22 8.45
C ARG A 58 -19.91 -5.26 6.91
N ASN A 59 -19.14 -6.16 6.30
CA ASN A 59 -18.98 -6.28 4.85
C ASN A 59 -18.65 -4.95 4.14
N ARG A 60 -17.86 -4.09 4.79
CA ARG A 60 -17.36 -2.83 4.22
C ARG A 60 -15.94 -2.98 3.70
N LEU A 61 -15.81 -3.87 2.72
CA LEU A 61 -14.51 -4.23 2.16
C LEU A 61 -13.89 -3.07 1.38
N GLU A 62 -14.71 -2.23 0.76
CA GLU A 62 -14.30 -0.97 0.13
C GLU A 62 -13.60 -0.04 1.13
N TYR A 63 -14.11 0.08 2.35
CA TYR A 63 -13.48 0.87 3.41
C TYR A 63 -12.16 0.26 3.86
N LEU A 64 -12.14 -1.07 4.03
CA LEU A 64 -10.94 -1.80 4.41
C LEU A 64 -9.82 -1.58 3.39
N VAL A 65 -10.09 -1.74 2.10
CA VAL A 65 -9.09 -1.53 1.05
C VAL A 65 -8.69 -0.06 0.95
N ALA A 66 -9.63 0.88 1.03
CA ALA A 66 -9.34 2.30 0.87
C ALA A 66 -8.51 2.89 2.03
N HIS A 67 -8.82 2.51 3.28
CA HIS A 67 -8.35 3.22 4.47
C HIS A 67 -7.64 2.36 5.52
N LEU A 68 -7.79 1.03 5.49
CA LEU A 68 -7.21 0.14 6.51
C LEU A 68 -6.03 -0.70 5.99
N ILE A 69 -5.87 -0.86 4.68
CA ILE A 69 -4.70 -1.49 4.05
C ILE A 69 -3.68 -0.40 3.68
N ASP A 70 -2.38 -0.74 3.70
CA ASP A 70 -1.30 0.13 3.23
C ASP A 70 -1.61 0.70 1.82
N PRO A 71 -1.70 2.04 1.65
CA PRO A 71 -1.98 2.71 0.40
C PRO A 71 -0.99 2.33 -0.69
N ASP A 72 0.30 2.20 -0.36
CA ASP A 72 1.34 1.89 -1.33
C ASP A 72 1.09 0.49 -1.94
N PHE A 73 0.65 -0.46 -1.11
CA PHE A 73 0.28 -1.79 -1.58
C PHE A 73 -0.94 -1.74 -2.51
N VAL A 74 -1.99 -1.00 -2.15
CA VAL A 74 -3.20 -0.88 -2.99
C VAL A 74 -2.86 -0.24 -4.33
N ASP A 75 -2.06 0.83 -4.34
CA ASP A 75 -1.68 1.54 -5.54
C ASP A 75 -0.78 0.66 -6.45
N GLN A 76 0.11 -0.14 -5.87
CA GLN A 76 0.91 -1.14 -6.60
C GLN A 76 0.04 -2.25 -7.20
N GLN A 77 -0.99 -2.72 -6.47
CA GLN A 77 -1.94 -3.69 -7.00
C GLN A 77 -2.76 -3.09 -8.14
N LEU A 78 -3.24 -1.86 -8.01
CA LEU A 78 -3.92 -1.15 -9.10
C LEU A 78 -3.04 -1.04 -10.34
N LYS A 79 -1.76 -0.72 -10.18
CA LYS A 79 -0.79 -0.67 -11.28
C LYS A 79 -0.60 -2.04 -11.93
N THR A 80 -0.37 -3.07 -11.12
CA THR A 80 -0.17 -4.46 -11.58
C THR A 80 -1.39 -4.93 -12.36
N VAL A 81 -2.58 -4.76 -11.79
CA VAL A 81 -3.82 -5.15 -12.43
C VAL A 81 -4.01 -4.32 -13.71
N ALA A 82 -3.84 -2.99 -13.68
CA ALA A 82 -3.93 -2.15 -14.87
C ALA A 82 -3.00 -2.64 -16.00
N THR A 83 -1.76 -3.01 -15.69
CA THR A 83 -0.82 -3.57 -16.67
C THR A 83 -1.26 -4.91 -17.25
N ALA A 84 -1.90 -5.76 -16.45
CA ALA A 84 -2.39 -7.07 -16.87
C ALA A 84 -3.71 -7.02 -17.66
N TYR A 85 -4.46 -5.92 -17.61
CA TYR A 85 -5.68 -5.79 -18.40
C TYR A 85 -5.33 -5.74 -19.91
N PRO A 86 -5.87 -6.68 -20.73
CA PRO A 86 -5.61 -6.75 -22.16
C PRO A 86 -5.85 -5.40 -22.83
N THR A 87 -4.95 -5.03 -23.74
CA THR A 87 -5.07 -3.80 -24.54
C THR A 87 -6.45 -3.68 -25.16
N GLU A 88 -7.04 -4.79 -25.62
CA GLU A 88 -8.37 -4.86 -26.22
C GLU A 88 -9.51 -4.38 -25.30
N LEU A 89 -9.47 -4.70 -24.00
CA LEU A 89 -10.46 -4.20 -23.04
C LEU A 89 -10.24 -2.72 -22.71
N ARG A 90 -8.98 -2.25 -22.77
CA ARG A 90 -8.70 -0.81 -22.71
C ARG A 90 -9.33 -0.12 -23.91
N THR A 91 -9.16 -0.67 -25.11
CA THR A 91 -9.77 -0.14 -26.34
C THR A 91 -11.29 -0.24 -26.32
N ALA A 92 -11.87 -1.31 -25.80
CA ALA A 92 -13.33 -1.47 -25.68
C ALA A 92 -13.93 -0.47 -24.67
N THR A 93 -13.28 -0.28 -23.52
CA THR A 93 -13.69 0.72 -22.51
C THR A 93 -13.54 2.14 -23.05
N LEU A 94 -12.50 2.40 -23.87
CA LEU A 94 -12.29 3.67 -24.56
C LEU A 94 -13.23 3.89 -25.77
N LYS A 95 -13.76 2.82 -26.39
CA LYS A 95 -14.70 2.90 -27.52
C LYS A 95 -16.16 3.06 -27.09
N ALA A 96 -16.50 2.62 -25.88
CA ALA A 96 -17.85 2.70 -25.32
C ALA A 96 -18.46 4.13 -25.18
N PRO A 97 -17.72 5.26 -25.17
CA PRO A 97 -18.32 6.60 -25.11
C PRO A 97 -18.29 7.41 -26.43
N ILE A 98 -17.95 6.84 -27.58
CA ILE A 98 -17.96 7.61 -28.84
C ILE A 98 -19.39 8.05 -29.24
N GLU A 99 -20.43 7.33 -28.81
CA GLU A 99 -21.83 7.73 -29.02
C GLU A 99 -22.25 8.94 -28.15
N ILE A 100 -21.65 9.10 -26.96
CA ILE A 100 -21.95 10.21 -26.03
C ILE A 100 -21.17 11.49 -26.42
N GLN A 101 -20.06 11.34 -27.15
CA GLN A 101 -19.20 12.44 -27.61
C GLN A 101 -19.85 13.41 -28.61
N ARG A 102 -20.93 13.01 -29.31
CA ARG A 102 -21.69 13.93 -30.17
C ARG A 102 -22.54 14.94 -29.39
N LEU A 103 -22.85 14.69 -28.13
CA LEU A 103 -23.78 15.52 -27.35
C LEU A 103 -23.08 16.60 -26.48
N ILE A 104 -21.76 16.55 -26.29
CA ILE A 104 -21.08 17.34 -25.24
C ILE A 104 -20.05 18.36 -25.79
N ALA A 105 -19.79 18.39 -27.10
CA ALA A 105 -18.76 19.23 -27.73
C ALA A 105 -19.10 20.74 -27.84
N SER A 106 -19.54 21.41 -26.76
CA SER A 106 -19.81 22.85 -26.77
C SER A 106 -18.99 23.74 -25.83
N ASP A 107 -18.18 23.24 -24.89
CA ASP A 107 -17.32 24.14 -24.09
C ASP A 107 -16.25 23.40 -23.27
N ALA A 108 -14.97 23.78 -23.42
CA ALA A 108 -14.00 23.99 -22.32
C ALA A 108 -12.52 24.00 -22.77
N THR A 109 -11.77 24.98 -22.24
CA THR A 109 -10.32 25.19 -22.33
C THR A 109 -9.55 24.76 -21.07
N GLU A 110 -8.32 24.27 -21.30
CA GLU A 110 -7.09 24.16 -20.46
C GLU A 110 -7.07 23.37 -19.12
N SER A 111 -6.09 22.46 -18.94
CA SER A 111 -5.64 22.00 -17.59
C SER A 111 -4.30 21.23 -17.52
N ASP A 112 -3.60 21.38 -16.39
CA ASP A 112 -2.37 20.73 -15.90
C ASP A 112 -2.38 19.17 -15.79
N ASN A 113 -3.42 18.50 -16.27
CA ASN A 113 -3.75 17.10 -15.95
C ASN A 113 -3.03 16.03 -16.81
N LEU A 114 -2.15 16.45 -17.73
CA LEU A 114 -1.46 15.54 -18.65
C LEU A 114 -0.31 14.75 -18.01
N VAL A 115 0.21 15.25 -16.88
CA VAL A 115 1.38 14.66 -16.21
C VAL A 115 1.02 13.31 -15.56
N GLU A 116 -0.14 13.20 -14.91
CA GLU A 116 -0.56 11.97 -14.22
C GLU A 116 -0.93 10.84 -15.20
N LEU A 117 -1.56 11.19 -16.33
CA LEU A 117 -1.90 10.26 -17.42
C LEU A 117 -0.67 9.64 -18.07
N VAL A 118 0.37 10.44 -18.31
CA VAL A 118 1.64 9.98 -18.93
C VAL A 118 2.43 9.08 -17.96
N ALA A 119 2.28 9.25 -16.65
CA ALA A 119 2.91 8.39 -15.66
C ALA A 119 2.30 6.97 -15.61
N ILE A 120 1.00 6.84 -15.93
CA ILE A 120 0.29 5.55 -15.97
C ILE A 120 0.44 4.89 -17.36
N PHE A 121 0.47 5.69 -18.43
CA PHE A 121 0.54 5.26 -19.82
C PHE A 121 1.72 5.94 -20.54
N PRO A 122 2.94 5.38 -20.42
CA PRO A 122 4.15 6.02 -20.96
C PRO A 122 4.17 6.14 -22.50
N ASP A 123 3.34 5.36 -23.20
CA ASP A 123 3.13 5.40 -24.65
C ASP A 123 2.37 6.66 -25.14
N LEU A 124 1.80 7.44 -24.21
CA LEU A 124 1.16 8.74 -24.46
C LEU A 124 2.14 9.93 -24.35
N ALA A 125 3.43 9.69 -24.11
CA ALA A 125 4.39 10.74 -23.77
C ALA A 125 4.81 11.69 -24.93
N THR A 126 4.43 11.44 -26.18
CA THR A 126 4.89 12.27 -27.30
C THR A 126 4.24 13.67 -27.28
N PRO A 127 4.98 14.75 -27.61
CA PRO A 127 4.46 16.13 -27.55
C PRO A 127 3.18 16.35 -28.38
N ALA A 128 3.09 15.73 -29.56
CA ALA A 128 1.91 15.78 -30.41
C ALA A 128 0.67 15.10 -29.78
N LYS A 129 0.87 14.00 -29.03
CA LYS A 129 -0.22 13.34 -28.30
C LYS A 129 -0.63 14.13 -27.06
N LYS A 130 0.31 14.77 -26.35
CA LYS A 130 0.02 15.64 -25.20
C LYS A 130 -0.82 16.87 -25.58
N VAL A 131 -0.49 17.56 -26.68
CA VAL A 131 -1.25 18.73 -27.17
C VAL A 131 -2.65 18.33 -27.66
N ALA A 132 -2.77 17.19 -28.35
CA ALA A 132 -4.08 16.64 -28.75
C ALA A 132 -4.96 16.23 -27.56
N LEU A 133 -4.35 15.89 -26.42
CA LEU A 133 -5.00 15.60 -25.15
C LEU A 133 -5.21 16.85 -24.27
N ALA A 134 -4.74 18.04 -24.64
CA ALA A 134 -4.99 19.28 -23.89
C ALA A 134 -6.25 20.02 -24.36
N TYR A 135 -6.60 19.86 -25.63
CA TYR A 135 -7.60 20.68 -26.35
C TYR A 135 -8.85 19.89 -26.80
N ASN A 136 -9.01 18.65 -26.33
CA ASN A 136 -10.08 17.77 -26.78
C ASN A 136 -11.10 17.51 -25.65
N PRO A 137 -12.42 17.72 -25.84
CA PRO A 137 -13.45 17.31 -24.87
C PRO A 137 -13.38 15.81 -24.50
N ALA A 138 -12.76 14.98 -25.35
CA ALA A 138 -12.42 13.59 -25.05
C ALA A 138 -11.45 13.40 -23.86
N VAL A 139 -10.90 14.48 -23.28
CA VAL A 139 -9.98 14.46 -22.14
C VAL A 139 -10.73 14.51 -20.81
N LYS A 140 -11.89 15.19 -20.76
CA LYS A 140 -12.88 14.98 -19.70
C LYS A 140 -13.37 13.53 -19.72
N ASP A 141 -13.57 12.96 -20.90
CA ASP A 141 -13.89 11.54 -21.05
C ASP A 141 -12.72 10.65 -20.65
N ALA A 142 -11.47 11.03 -20.92
CA ALA A 142 -10.31 10.27 -20.46
C ALA A 142 -10.26 10.19 -18.92
N ARG A 143 -10.57 11.28 -18.21
CA ARG A 143 -10.70 11.26 -16.75
C ARG A 143 -11.83 10.34 -16.31
N LEU A 144 -13.01 10.45 -16.92
CA LEU A 144 -14.15 9.58 -16.59
C LEU A 144 -13.82 8.10 -16.84
N VAL A 145 -13.13 7.80 -17.94
CA VAL A 145 -12.65 6.45 -18.27
C VAL A 145 -11.62 5.98 -17.26
N LEU A 146 -10.67 6.83 -16.84
CA LEU A 146 -9.69 6.49 -15.82
C LEU A 146 -10.33 6.27 -14.45
N ASP A 147 -11.25 7.13 -14.04
CA ASP A 147 -11.98 6.99 -12.79
C ASP A 147 -12.81 5.71 -12.80
N ARG A 148 -13.45 5.38 -13.95
CA ARG A 148 -14.17 4.12 -14.14
C ARG A 148 -13.25 2.91 -14.14
N LEU A 149 -12.10 2.98 -14.79
CA LEU A 149 -11.10 1.90 -14.78
C LEU A 149 -10.56 1.70 -13.36
N ARG A 150 -10.19 2.78 -12.65
CA ARG A 150 -9.76 2.75 -11.25
C ARG A 150 -10.83 2.09 -10.37
N ALA A 151 -12.11 2.44 -10.56
CA ALA A 151 -13.21 1.80 -9.84
C ALA A 151 -13.31 0.29 -10.14
N LEU A 152 -13.25 -0.13 -11.41
CA LEU A 152 -13.29 -1.56 -11.76
C LEU A 152 -12.09 -2.35 -11.21
N LEU A 153 -10.90 -1.75 -11.26
CA LEU A 153 -9.68 -2.34 -10.70
C LEU A 153 -9.78 -2.45 -9.17
N PHE A 154 -10.35 -1.43 -8.52
CA PHE A 154 -10.60 -1.41 -7.09
C PHE A 154 -11.61 -2.50 -6.67
N GLU A 155 -12.71 -2.68 -7.42
CA GLU A 155 -13.66 -3.78 -7.23
C GLU A 155 -13.00 -5.16 -7.33
N LYS A 156 -12.05 -5.33 -8.27
CA LYS A 156 -11.28 -6.57 -8.36
C LYS A 156 -10.43 -6.81 -7.10
N ILE A 157 -9.77 -5.79 -6.58
CA ILE A 157 -8.99 -5.89 -5.34
C ILE A 157 -9.91 -6.24 -4.17
N ILE A 158 -11.09 -5.63 -4.09
CA ILE A 158 -12.12 -5.96 -3.08
C ILE A 158 -12.49 -7.45 -3.16
N ALA A 159 -12.73 -7.97 -4.36
CA ALA A 159 -13.07 -9.38 -4.56
C ALA A 159 -11.92 -10.32 -4.14
N ASP A 160 -10.67 -9.96 -4.43
CA ASP A 160 -9.50 -10.75 -4.02
C ASP A 160 -9.30 -10.72 -2.50
N VAL A 161 -9.55 -9.57 -1.86
CA VAL A 161 -9.51 -9.44 -0.39
C VAL A 161 -10.64 -10.24 0.25
N LYS A 162 -11.85 -10.19 -0.32
CA LYS A 162 -12.99 -11.01 0.12
C LYS A 162 -12.63 -12.49 0.12
N ARG A 163 -12.08 -12.99 -0.99
CA ARG A 163 -11.69 -14.40 -1.11
C ARG A 163 -10.64 -14.81 -0.10
N LYS A 164 -9.67 -13.93 0.19
CA LYS A 164 -8.55 -14.24 1.08
C LYS A 164 -8.88 -14.08 2.57
N LEU A 165 -9.77 -13.16 2.92
CA LEU A 165 -10.05 -12.82 4.32
C LEU A 165 -11.43 -13.26 4.77
N VAL A 166 -12.46 -13.13 3.93
CA VAL A 166 -13.85 -13.41 4.31
C VAL A 166 -14.21 -14.86 4.05
N ASP A 167 -13.83 -15.38 2.88
CA ASP A 167 -14.19 -16.74 2.46
C ASP A 167 -13.31 -17.82 3.14
N ASP A 168 -12.26 -17.42 3.86
CA ASP A 168 -11.43 -18.30 4.69
C ASP A 168 -11.73 -18.12 6.20
N PRO A 169 -12.52 -19.01 6.80
CA PRO A 169 -12.90 -18.89 8.21
C PRO A 169 -11.71 -19.05 9.17
N GLU A 170 -10.65 -19.78 8.79
CA GLU A 170 -9.47 -19.97 9.63
C GLU A 170 -8.62 -18.70 9.70
N SER A 171 -8.51 -17.97 8.59
CA SER A 171 -7.91 -16.64 8.57
C SER A 171 -8.65 -15.69 9.52
N LEU A 172 -9.99 -15.67 9.52
CA LEU A 172 -10.76 -14.82 10.45
C LEU A 172 -10.61 -15.22 11.91
N LYS A 173 -10.65 -16.51 12.22
CA LYS A 173 -10.43 -16.99 13.59
C LYS A 173 -9.05 -16.57 14.09
N THR A 174 -8.04 -16.69 13.24
CA THR A 174 -6.67 -16.28 13.54
C THR A 174 -6.58 -14.76 13.76
N LEU A 175 -7.14 -13.94 12.86
CA LEU A 175 -7.15 -12.48 13.02
C LEU A 175 -7.88 -12.04 14.30
N ARG A 176 -9.02 -12.65 14.63
CA ARG A 176 -9.76 -12.38 15.87
C ARG A 176 -8.95 -12.77 17.11
N ARG A 177 -8.27 -13.92 17.08
CA ARG A 177 -7.37 -14.36 18.15
C ARG A 177 -6.21 -13.38 18.34
N ILE A 178 -5.55 -12.97 17.26
CA ILE A 178 -4.45 -11.98 17.30
C ILE A 178 -4.96 -10.64 17.84
N ALA A 179 -6.14 -10.17 17.42
CA ALA A 179 -6.70 -8.93 17.92
C ALA A 179 -7.00 -8.99 19.43
N ARG A 180 -7.46 -10.14 19.94
CA ARG A 180 -7.81 -10.29 21.35
C ARG A 180 -6.57 -10.50 22.24
N ASP A 181 -5.77 -11.51 21.88
CA ASP A 181 -4.73 -12.11 22.73
C ASP A 181 -3.31 -11.89 22.19
N GLY A 182 -3.14 -11.23 21.05
CA GLY A 182 -1.86 -11.08 20.38
C GLY A 182 -0.88 -10.17 21.12
N GLU A 183 0.39 -10.54 21.10
CA GLU A 183 1.49 -9.71 21.62
C GLU A 183 1.81 -8.61 20.61
N VAL A 184 1.70 -7.34 21.02
CA VAL A 184 2.00 -6.18 20.16
C VAL A 184 3.44 -5.75 20.34
N LYS A 185 4.24 -5.82 19.27
CA LYS A 185 5.62 -5.31 19.23
C LYS A 185 5.65 -4.08 18.33
N THR A 186 6.02 -2.93 18.89
CA THR A 186 6.08 -1.66 18.16
C THR A 186 7.52 -1.20 18.02
N SER A 187 7.92 -0.79 16.82
CA SER A 187 9.24 -0.23 16.51
C SER A 187 9.08 0.96 15.56
N GLY A 188 9.07 2.16 16.14
CA GLY A 188 8.84 3.41 15.39
C GLY A 188 7.50 3.39 14.64
N ALA A 189 7.56 3.57 13.32
CA ALA A 189 6.39 3.57 12.44
C ALA A 189 5.94 2.16 11.98
N LYS A 190 6.41 1.10 12.64
CA LYS A 190 6.04 -0.29 12.34
C LYS A 190 5.56 -1.00 13.60
N ALA A 191 4.60 -1.89 13.44
CA ALA A 191 4.13 -2.78 14.49
C ALA A 191 3.91 -4.19 13.94
N SER A 192 4.09 -5.18 14.80
CA SER A 192 3.70 -6.55 14.55
C SER A 192 2.83 -7.07 15.69
N LEU A 193 1.79 -7.81 15.35
CA LEU A 193 0.96 -8.54 16.31
C LEU A 193 1.15 -10.03 16.05
N VAL A 194 1.63 -10.75 17.05
CA VAL A 194 1.96 -12.17 16.97
C VAL A 194 0.85 -12.97 17.64
N ASP A 195 0.39 -14.02 16.96
CA ASP A 195 -0.56 -14.98 17.52
C ASP A 195 0.07 -15.79 18.65
N PRO A 196 -0.51 -15.80 19.87
CA PRO A 196 0.07 -16.53 21.00
C PRO A 196 0.09 -18.05 20.81
N LEU A 197 -0.80 -18.60 19.98
CA LEU A 197 -0.85 -20.06 19.74
C LEU A 197 0.04 -20.49 18.57
N ASN A 198 0.35 -19.59 17.65
CA ASN A 198 1.16 -19.90 16.49
C ASN A 198 2.02 -18.68 16.12
N PRO A 199 3.27 -18.58 16.61
CA PRO A 199 4.14 -17.44 16.35
C PRO A 199 4.45 -17.17 14.87
N SER A 200 4.18 -18.12 13.97
CA SER A 200 4.29 -17.91 12.52
C SER A 200 3.16 -17.04 11.95
N ASN A 201 2.03 -16.93 12.66
CA ASN A 201 0.94 -16.04 12.28
C ASN A 201 1.22 -14.64 12.85
N VAL A 202 1.69 -13.74 11.98
CA VAL A 202 2.01 -12.37 12.33
C VAL A 202 1.22 -11.41 11.44
N VAL A 203 0.56 -10.43 12.06
CA VAL A 203 -0.03 -9.29 11.36
C VAL A 203 0.93 -8.11 11.47
N TYR A 204 1.28 -7.52 10.33
CA TYR A 204 2.13 -6.34 10.29
C TYR A 204 1.28 -5.08 10.07
N LEU A 205 1.63 -4.01 10.75
CA LEU A 205 1.06 -2.69 10.54
C LEU A 205 2.15 -1.64 10.37
N LYS A 206 1.79 -0.61 9.62
CA LYS A 206 2.62 0.56 9.34
C LYS A 206 1.85 1.82 9.78
N LEU A 207 2.54 2.74 10.44
CA LEU A 207 2.00 4.04 10.82
C LEU A 207 2.20 4.99 9.64
N ILE A 208 1.11 5.46 9.05
CA ILE A 208 1.10 6.42 7.95
C ILE A 208 0.13 7.54 8.31
N ASP A 209 0.61 8.79 8.30
CA ASP A 209 -0.23 9.96 8.60
C ASP A 209 -0.98 9.83 9.94
N ASN A 210 -0.25 9.43 10.99
CA ASN A 210 -0.77 9.15 12.33
C ASN A 210 -1.90 8.10 12.40
N ARG A 211 -1.94 7.18 11.41
CA ARG A 211 -2.90 6.08 11.37
C ARG A 211 -2.21 4.76 11.12
N TRP A 212 -2.53 3.77 11.94
CA TRP A 212 -2.06 2.40 11.74
C TRP A 212 -2.86 1.71 10.63
N GLN A 213 -2.15 1.13 9.67
CA GLN A 213 -2.70 0.44 8.51
C GLN A 213 -2.05 -0.93 8.37
N MET A 214 -2.83 -1.92 7.94
CA MET A 214 -2.40 -3.29 7.76
C MET A 214 -1.49 -3.42 6.53
N GLU A 215 -0.30 -3.96 6.73
CA GLU A 215 0.71 -4.16 5.69
C GLU A 215 0.68 -5.62 5.21
N ASN A 216 0.59 -5.82 3.89
CA ASN A 216 0.66 -7.17 3.32
C ASN A 216 2.12 -7.57 3.07
N ARG A 217 2.71 -8.35 3.99
CA ARG A 217 4.13 -8.77 3.96
C ARG A 217 4.40 -10.21 3.52
N ARG A 218 3.41 -10.93 2.99
CA ARG A 218 3.56 -12.38 2.70
C ARG A 218 4.78 -12.72 1.84
N ASP A 219 5.24 -11.81 0.99
CA ASP A 219 6.37 -12.05 0.09
C ASP A 219 7.73 -11.53 0.61
N GLN A 220 7.76 -10.66 1.63
CA GLN A 220 9.00 -10.06 2.16
C GLN A 220 9.65 -10.86 3.29
N THR A 221 8.88 -11.67 4.02
CA THR A 221 9.39 -12.47 5.14
C THR A 221 10.39 -13.56 4.75
N ALA A 222 10.51 -13.91 3.46
CA ALA A 222 11.51 -14.87 3.01
C ALA A 222 12.94 -14.28 2.89
N GLY A 223 13.07 -12.95 2.75
CA GLY A 223 14.37 -12.29 2.55
C GLY A 223 14.94 -11.59 3.79
N ASP A 224 14.08 -11.00 4.62
CA ASP A 224 14.49 -10.13 5.74
C ASP A 224 14.31 -10.76 7.13
N ALA A 225 13.89 -12.03 7.20
CA ALA A 225 13.96 -12.76 8.46
C ALA A 225 15.43 -12.85 8.86
N ALA A 226 15.83 -12.03 9.85
CA ALA A 226 17.15 -12.10 10.46
C ALA A 226 17.48 -13.58 10.69
N PRO A 227 18.64 -14.06 10.23
CA PRO A 227 18.98 -15.47 10.29
C PRO A 227 18.68 -15.95 11.70
N ALA A 228 17.79 -16.93 11.82
CA ALA A 228 17.43 -17.53 13.10
C ALA A 228 18.74 -17.70 13.87
N PRO A 229 18.84 -17.19 15.12
CA PRO A 229 20.09 -17.23 15.87
C PRO A 229 20.60 -18.67 15.77
N LYS A 230 21.75 -18.86 15.11
CA LYS A 230 22.37 -20.18 14.95
C LYS A 230 22.35 -20.77 16.35
N ALA A 231 21.54 -21.80 16.57
CA ALA A 231 21.51 -22.50 17.83
C ALA A 231 22.97 -22.82 18.14
N ALA A 232 23.50 -22.23 19.22
CA ALA A 232 24.84 -22.53 19.65
C ALA A 232 24.92 -24.06 19.77
N PRO A 233 25.95 -24.72 19.21
CA PRO A 233 26.05 -26.17 19.29
C PRO A 233 26.10 -26.56 20.77
N ALA A 234 24.97 -27.03 21.28
CA ALA A 234 24.89 -27.68 22.56
C ALA A 234 25.63 -29.01 22.41
N ASN A 235 26.67 -29.21 23.24
CA ASN A 235 27.48 -30.42 23.35
C ASN A 235 28.65 -30.52 22.36
N ALA A 236 29.66 -29.67 22.54
CA ALA A 236 31.03 -30.15 22.36
C ALA A 236 31.35 -31.09 23.55
N PRO A 237 31.74 -32.36 23.32
CA PRO A 237 32.17 -33.25 24.39
C PRO A 237 33.39 -32.66 25.11
N PRO A 238 33.52 -32.84 26.43
CA PRO A 238 34.73 -32.43 27.14
C PRO A 238 35.94 -33.17 26.53
N ALA A 239 36.97 -32.39 26.18
CA ALA A 239 38.24 -32.94 25.71
C ALA A 239 38.81 -33.86 26.80
N GLN A 240 39.10 -35.11 26.43
CA GLN A 240 39.84 -36.02 27.29
C GLN A 240 41.33 -35.66 27.17
N ASP A 241 41.91 -35.20 28.28
CA ASP A 241 43.36 -35.04 28.42
C ASP A 241 44.05 -36.42 28.29
N GLN A 242 45.03 -36.52 27.38
CA GLN A 242 46.00 -37.60 27.29
C GLN A 242 47.35 -37.12 27.80
#